data_AF-R1GQ53-F1
#
_entry.id   AF-R1GQ53-F1
#
_cell.length_a   1.000
_cell.length_b   1.000
_cell.length_c   1.000
_cell.angle_alpha   90.00
_cell.angle_beta   90.00
_cell.angle_gamma   90.00
#
_symmetry.space_group_name_H-M   'P 1'
#
loop_
_entity.id
_entity.type
_entity.pdbx_description
1 polymer ?
#
loop_
_entity_poly.entity_id
_entity_poly.type
_entity_poly.pdbx_seq_one_letter_code
_entity_poly.pdbx_strand_id
1 'polypeptide(L)'
;MAAHDDRAVRLLGSGRSGSVYEARIGGSACAIKTFHDKHTFETELRTYRAIAAAPALHGRVCPCLGAYDRVDALLPGAHHPRALRLALLPGTTIVCHGDIKEDNVMVYGSDAWLLDFSSASLRPRLSDERWRRDTQTDVVLLDAMFADADSREVSRHPAPSCPD
;
A
#
# COMPACT_ATOMS: atom_id res chain seq x y z
N MET A 1 23.46 -22.05 13.82
CA MET A 1 22.25 -21.59 13.12
C MET A 1 22.08 -20.13 13.48
N ALA A 2 22.33 -19.22 12.54
CA ALA A 2 22.20 -17.79 12.80
C ALA A 2 20.74 -17.48 13.18
N ALA A 3 20.55 -16.72 14.26
CA ALA A 3 19.23 -16.23 14.62
C ALA A 3 18.68 -15.43 13.43
N HIS A 4 17.55 -15.87 12.90
CA HIS A 4 16.76 -15.03 12.00
C HIS A 4 16.35 -13.80 12.81
N ASP A 5 17.05 -12.68 12.62
CA ASP A 5 16.74 -11.38 13.23
C ASP A 5 15.52 -10.75 12.54
N ASP A 6 14.49 -11.58 12.38
CA ASP A 6 13.20 -11.21 11.84
C ASP A 6 12.44 -10.48 12.95
N ARG A 7 12.15 -9.20 12.73
CA ARG A 7 11.44 -8.38 13.72
C ARG A 7 10.56 -7.34 13.08
N ALA A 8 9.38 -7.13 13.66
CA ALA A 8 8.62 -5.91 13.40
C ALA A 8 9.37 -4.72 14.02
N VAL A 9 9.40 -3.61 13.29
CA VAL A 9 10.05 -2.37 13.69
C VAL A 9 9.02 -1.39 14.24
N ARG A 10 7.98 -1.08 13.45
CA ARG A 10 6.87 -0.20 13.85
C ARG A 10 5.62 -0.46 13.02
N LEU A 11 4.47 -0.08 13.56
CA LEU A 11 3.21 -0.03 12.82
C LEU A 11 3.25 1.12 11.80
N LEU A 12 2.94 0.83 10.55
CA LEU A 12 2.80 1.81 9.47
C LEU A 12 1.34 2.22 9.27
N GLY A 13 0.40 1.31 9.47
CA GLY A 13 -1.04 1.59 9.37
C GLY A 13 -1.90 0.37 9.69
N SER A 14 -3.18 0.62 9.98
CA SER A 14 -4.17 -0.40 10.26
C SER A 14 -5.45 -0.10 9.49
N GLY A 15 -6.06 -1.12 8.89
CA GLY A 15 -7.28 -1.02 8.12
C GLY A 15 -8.24 -2.17 8.42
N ARG A 16 -9.35 -2.23 7.68
CA ARG A 16 -10.38 -3.28 7.87
C ARG A 16 -9.88 -4.69 7.60
N SER A 17 -8.87 -4.83 6.74
CA SER A 17 -8.32 -6.11 6.29
C SER A 17 -7.17 -6.62 7.15
N GLY A 18 -6.58 -5.77 8.00
CA GLY A 18 -5.44 -6.11 8.83
C GLY A 18 -4.56 -4.91 9.15
N SER A 19 -3.26 -5.12 9.30
CA SER A 19 -2.32 -4.05 9.64
C SER A 19 -1.01 -4.20 8.89
N VAL A 20 -0.35 -3.09 8.61
CA VAL A 20 0.93 -3.03 7.90
C VAL A 20 2.00 -2.57 8.87
N TYR A 21 3.08 -3.33 8.95
CA TYR A 21 4.23 -3.06 9.80
C TYR A 21 5.48 -2.88 8.95
N GLU A 22 6.34 -1.94 9.33
CA GLU A 22 7.74 -1.97 8.92
C GLU A 22 8.41 -3.13 9.65
N ALA A 23 9.20 -3.93 8.94
CA ALA A 23 9.89 -5.08 9.50
C ALA A 23 11.29 -5.22 8.91
N ARG A 24 12.17 -5.92 9.63
CA ARG A 24 13.41 -6.47 9.08
C ARG A 24 13.25 -7.96 8.98
N ILE A 25 13.40 -8.53 7.78
CA ILE A 25 13.28 -9.96 7.52
C ILE A 25 14.55 -10.42 6.80
N GLY A 26 15.30 -11.32 7.43
CA GLY A 26 16.63 -11.71 6.94
C GLY A 26 17.60 -10.53 6.80
N GLY A 27 17.48 -9.52 7.67
CA GLY A 27 18.30 -8.30 7.65
C GLY A 27 17.85 -7.22 6.65
N SER A 28 16.93 -7.53 5.72
CA SER A 28 16.40 -6.55 4.77
C SER A 28 15.14 -5.87 5.30
N ALA A 29 15.06 -4.54 5.15
CA ALA A 29 13.84 -3.79 5.44
C ALA A 29 12.73 -4.13 4.43
N CYS A 30 11.52 -4.34 4.93
CA CYS A 30 10.32 -4.58 4.13
C CYS A 30 9.07 -4.17 4.89
N ALA A 31 7.93 -4.14 4.22
CA ALA A 31 6.63 -4.06 4.87
C ALA A 31 6.02 -5.46 5.03
N ILE A 32 5.33 -5.69 6.14
CA ILE A 32 4.59 -6.90 6.45
C ILE A 32 3.12 -6.53 6.65
N LYS A 33 2.25 -6.97 5.73
CA LYS A 33 0.80 -6.82 5.85
C LYS A 33 0.21 -8.07 6.50
N THR A 34 -0.27 -7.95 7.73
CA THR A 34 -1.04 -8.98 8.42
C THR A 34 -2.51 -8.92 8.00
N PHE A 35 -3.24 -9.99 8.27
CA PHE A 35 -4.64 -10.14 7.87
C PHE A 35 -5.48 -10.65 9.03
N HIS A 36 -6.76 -10.25 9.06
CA HIS A 36 -7.72 -10.79 10.03
C HIS A 36 -8.22 -12.19 9.65
N ASP A 37 -8.28 -12.50 8.36
CA ASP A 37 -8.80 -13.76 7.86
C ASP A 37 -8.06 -14.29 6.62
N LYS A 38 -8.22 -15.59 6.37
CA LYS A 38 -7.56 -16.32 5.29
C LYS A 38 -8.04 -15.88 3.90
N HIS A 39 -9.33 -15.57 3.74
CA HIS A 39 -9.91 -15.24 2.45
C HIS A 39 -9.34 -13.92 1.91
N THR A 40 -9.22 -12.92 2.78
CA THR A 40 -8.62 -11.63 2.45
C THR A 40 -7.14 -11.78 2.06
N PHE A 41 -6.36 -12.54 2.85
CA PHE A 41 -4.97 -12.85 2.53
C PHE A 41 -4.82 -13.52 1.15
N GLU A 42 -5.60 -14.57 0.87
CA GLU A 42 -5.51 -15.28 -0.40
C GLU A 42 -5.91 -14.42 -1.59
N THR A 43 -6.93 -13.59 -1.42
CA THR A 43 -7.39 -12.66 -2.46
C THR A 43 -6.30 -11.67 -2.81
N GLU A 44 -5.69 -11.03 -1.80
CA GLU A 44 -4.64 -10.04 -2.04
C GLU A 44 -3.37 -10.67 -2.60
N LEU A 45 -2.96 -11.86 -2.13
CA LEU A 45 -1.84 -12.60 -2.71
C LEU A 45 -2.06 -12.92 -4.20
N ARG A 46 -3.28 -13.32 -4.58
CA ARG A 46 -3.62 -13.57 -6.00
C ARG A 46 -3.55 -12.29 -6.83
N THR A 47 -4.01 -11.16 -6.29
CA THR A 47 -3.91 -9.86 -6.95
C THR A 47 -2.46 -9.48 -7.22
N TYR A 48 -1.58 -9.57 -6.22
CA TYR A 48 -0.15 -9.31 -6.40
C TYR A 48 0.51 -10.22 -7.42
N ARG A 49 0.14 -11.51 -7.45
CA ARG A 49 0.64 -12.44 -8.48
C ARG A 49 0.20 -12.04 -9.89
N ALA A 50 -1.05 -11.60 -10.05
CA ALA A 50 -1.55 -11.12 -11.34
C ALA A 50 -0.83 -9.83 -11.79
N ILE A 51 -0.58 -8.91 -10.86
CA ILE A 51 0.19 -7.67 -11.10
C ILE A 51 1.61 -8.01 -11.53
N ALA A 52 2.28 -8.92 -10.81
CA ALA A 52 3.65 -9.34 -11.14
C ALA A 52 3.75 -9.97 -12.55
N ALA A 53 2.68 -10.63 -13.01
CA ALA A 53 2.59 -11.22 -14.34
C ALA A 53 2.27 -10.20 -15.47
N ALA A 54 1.97 -8.95 -15.15
CA ALA A 54 1.62 -7.91 -16.11
C ALA A 54 2.78 -6.90 -16.28
N PRO A 55 3.59 -6.98 -17.35
CA PRO A 55 4.76 -6.10 -17.54
C PRO A 55 4.43 -4.61 -17.51
N ALA A 56 3.24 -4.23 -17.98
CA ALA A 56 2.76 -2.84 -17.97
C ALA A 56 2.61 -2.24 -16.56
N LEU A 57 2.60 -3.09 -15.52
CA LEU A 57 2.48 -2.69 -14.11
C LEU A 57 3.81 -2.84 -13.34
N HIS A 58 4.89 -3.27 -14.00
CA HIS A 58 6.20 -3.36 -13.38
C HIS A 58 6.70 -1.97 -12.98
N GLY A 59 7.21 -1.84 -11.76
CA GLY A 59 7.62 -0.55 -11.21
C GLY A 59 6.47 0.43 -10.98
N ARG A 60 5.22 -0.05 -11.01
CA ARG A 60 4.03 0.75 -10.70
C ARG A 60 3.35 0.30 -9.41
N VAL A 61 3.49 -0.95 -9.03
CA VAL A 61 2.96 -1.41 -7.75
C VAL A 61 4.11 -1.81 -6.86
N CYS A 62 3.98 -1.51 -5.57
CA CYS A 62 4.83 -2.06 -4.54
C CYS A 62 5.03 -3.57 -4.77
N PRO A 63 6.24 -4.06 -5.07
CA PRO A 63 6.47 -5.47 -5.32
C PRO A 63 6.10 -6.32 -4.11
N CYS A 64 5.31 -7.36 -4.35
CA CYS A 64 5.12 -8.42 -3.36
C CYS A 64 6.29 -9.39 -3.45
N LEU A 65 7.08 -9.46 -2.38
CA LEU A 65 8.20 -10.37 -2.21
C LEU A 65 7.74 -11.80 -1.85
N GLY A 66 6.45 -11.98 -1.58
CA GLY A 66 5.82 -13.27 -1.34
C GLY A 66 5.03 -13.32 -0.02
N ALA A 67 4.65 -14.52 0.36
CA ALA A 67 4.05 -14.77 1.67
C ALA A 67 5.14 -14.97 2.72
N TYR A 68 4.87 -14.50 3.95
CA TYR A 68 5.67 -14.75 5.13
C TYR A 68 4.88 -15.61 6.10
N ASP A 69 5.41 -16.79 6.44
CA ASP A 69 4.66 -17.84 7.16
C ASP A 69 4.90 -17.86 8.68
N ARG A 70 5.76 -16.97 9.20
CA ARG A 70 6.16 -16.93 10.62
C ARG A 70 5.66 -15.67 11.33
N VAL A 71 4.43 -15.24 11.01
CA VAL A 71 3.86 -14.00 11.55
C VAL A 71 3.74 -14.06 13.07
N ASP A 72 3.45 -15.22 13.62
CA ASP A 72 3.40 -15.49 15.05
C ASP A 72 4.71 -15.16 15.77
N ALA A 73 5.85 -15.45 15.14
CA ALA A 73 7.17 -15.09 15.67
C ALA A 73 7.46 -13.59 15.58
N LEU A 74 6.88 -12.91 14.59
CA LEU A 74 7.08 -11.48 14.33
C LEU A 74 6.16 -10.59 15.18
N LEU A 75 4.91 -11.03 15.34
CA LEU A 75 3.77 -10.30 15.90
C LEU A 75 2.91 -11.29 16.70
N PRO A 76 3.28 -11.55 17.98
CA PRO A 76 2.51 -12.43 18.84
C PRO A 76 1.05 -11.96 18.93
N GLY A 77 0.10 -12.87 18.67
CA GLY A 77 -1.33 -12.56 18.67
C GLY A 77 -1.92 -12.12 17.32
N ALA A 78 -1.16 -12.22 16.23
CA ALA A 78 -1.72 -12.02 14.89
C ALA A 78 -2.87 -13.00 14.60
N HIS A 79 -3.94 -12.49 13.99
CA HIS A 79 -5.16 -13.26 13.71
C HIS A 79 -4.95 -14.35 12.63
N HIS A 80 -4.13 -14.07 11.63
CA HIS A 80 -3.80 -15.01 10.56
C HIS A 80 -2.30 -15.35 10.60
N PRO A 81 -1.92 -16.64 10.44
CA PRO A 81 -0.52 -17.09 10.60
C PRO A 81 0.41 -16.64 9.46
N ARG A 82 -0.15 -16.08 8.38
CA ARG A 82 0.61 -15.63 7.21
C ARG A 82 0.36 -14.17 6.91
N ALA A 83 1.39 -13.51 6.41
CA ALA A 83 1.37 -12.12 5.98
C ALA A 83 1.90 -12.00 4.55
N LEU A 84 1.66 -10.85 3.93
CA LEU A 84 2.36 -10.48 2.71
C LEU A 84 3.62 -9.71 3.05
N ARG A 85 4.73 -10.11 2.45
CA ARG A 85 6.00 -9.38 2.48
C ARG A 85 6.06 -8.48 1.26
N LEU A 86 6.15 -7.19 1.48
CA LEU A 86 6.13 -6.16 0.45
C LEU A 86 7.47 -5.40 0.44
N ALA A 87 7.97 -5.06 -0.74
CA ALA A 87 9.17 -4.26 -0.85
C ALA A 87 8.89 -2.81 -0.42
N LEU A 88 9.74 -2.24 0.41
CA LEU A 88 9.73 -0.79 0.63
C LEU A 88 10.48 -0.17 -0.55
N LEU A 89 9.76 0.27 -1.59
CA LEU A 89 10.36 0.95 -2.73
C LEU A 89 10.25 2.47 -2.60
N PRO A 90 11.32 3.22 -2.94
CA PRO A 90 11.20 4.63 -3.30
C PRO A 90 10.38 4.79 -4.62
N GLY A 91 9.36 5.64 -4.60
CA GLY A 91 8.67 6.21 -5.78
C GLY A 91 8.08 5.30 -6.86
N THR A 92 7.00 4.52 -6.60
CA THR A 92 6.29 3.78 -7.68
C THR A 92 4.76 3.69 -7.51
N THR A 93 3.98 3.96 -8.57
CA THR A 93 2.48 3.90 -8.63
C THR A 93 1.86 3.33 -9.93
N ILE A 94 0.71 2.64 -9.73
CA ILE A 94 -0.58 2.53 -10.48
C ILE A 94 -1.10 1.09 -10.71
N VAL A 95 -2.24 0.79 -10.04
CA VAL A 95 -3.34 -0.16 -10.34
C VAL A 95 -4.66 0.60 -10.07
N CYS A 96 -5.78 0.20 -10.69
CA CYS A 96 -7.12 0.71 -10.34
C CYS A 96 -7.49 0.21 -8.94
N HIS A 97 -7.35 1.11 -7.97
CA HIS A 97 -7.37 0.88 -6.53
C HIS A 97 -8.79 0.69 -6.00
N GLY A 98 -9.76 1.47 -6.51
CA GLY A 98 -11.17 1.35 -6.14
C GLY A 98 -11.50 1.80 -4.70
N ASP A 99 -10.54 2.37 -3.98
CA ASP A 99 -10.70 2.93 -2.63
C ASP A 99 -9.59 3.98 -2.40
N ILE A 100 -9.48 4.97 -3.30
CA ILE A 100 -8.50 6.04 -3.13
C ILE A 100 -9.00 7.03 -2.08
N LYS A 101 -8.25 7.13 -0.98
CA LYS A 101 -8.47 8.05 0.13
C LYS A 101 -7.15 8.30 0.87
N GLU A 102 -7.09 9.36 1.67
CA GLU A 102 -5.91 9.73 2.46
C GLU A 102 -5.35 8.55 3.28
N ASP A 103 -6.21 7.77 3.93
CA ASP A 103 -5.82 6.60 4.74
C ASP A 103 -5.10 5.50 3.96
N ASN A 104 -5.31 5.46 2.64
CA ASN A 104 -4.73 4.49 1.72
C ASN A 104 -3.53 5.06 0.96
N VAL A 105 -2.99 6.21 1.39
CA VAL A 105 -1.76 6.80 0.87
C VAL A 105 -0.71 6.83 1.98
N MET A 106 0.42 6.16 1.75
CA MET A 106 1.61 6.30 2.60
C MET A 106 2.52 7.36 2.00
N VAL A 107 2.99 8.30 2.83
CA VAL A 107 4.02 9.29 2.45
C VAL A 107 5.29 9.03 3.26
N TYR A 108 6.44 9.00 2.60
CA TYR A 108 7.75 8.85 3.26
C TYR A 108 8.81 9.57 2.43
N GLY A 109 9.38 10.63 3.00
CA GLY A 109 10.25 11.54 2.26
C GLY A 109 9.46 12.33 1.23
N SER A 110 9.97 12.40 0.00
CA SER A 110 9.33 13.06 -1.15
C SER A 110 8.34 12.18 -1.91
N ASP A 111 8.16 10.94 -1.46
CA ASP A 111 7.43 9.91 -2.21
C ASP A 111 6.09 9.58 -1.54
N ALA A 112 5.10 9.26 -2.36
CA ALA A 112 3.78 8.79 -1.96
C ALA A 112 3.43 7.45 -2.63
N TRP A 113 2.84 6.52 -1.88
CA TRP A 113 2.42 5.21 -2.38
C TRP A 113 0.98 4.91 -2.02
N LEU A 114 0.28 4.31 -2.98
CA LEU A 114 -1.05 3.76 -2.77
C LEU A 114 -0.95 2.41 -2.03
N LEU A 115 -1.72 2.27 -0.96
CA LEU A 115 -1.81 1.09 -0.11
C LEU A 115 -3.26 0.58 -0.06
N ASP A 116 -3.41 -0.71 0.21
CA ASP A 116 -4.70 -1.39 0.40
C ASP A 116 -5.50 -1.69 -0.89
N PHE A 117 -4.93 -2.60 -1.69
CA PHE A 117 -5.56 -3.11 -2.91
C PHE A 117 -6.67 -4.14 -2.64
N SER A 118 -7.27 -4.18 -1.44
CA SER A 118 -8.38 -5.11 -1.16
C SER A 118 -9.61 -4.81 -2.02
N SER A 119 -9.79 -3.54 -2.42
CA SER A 119 -10.84 -3.07 -3.32
C SER A 119 -10.40 -3.02 -4.78
N ALA A 120 -9.13 -3.33 -5.06
CA ALA A 120 -8.56 -3.15 -6.37
C ALA A 120 -9.16 -4.14 -7.36
N SER A 121 -9.54 -3.62 -8.53
CA SER A 121 -10.08 -4.41 -9.61
C SER A 121 -9.04 -4.58 -10.71
N LEU A 122 -8.93 -5.79 -11.24
CA LEU A 122 -8.05 -6.10 -12.36
C LEU A 122 -8.82 -5.95 -13.68
N ARG A 123 -8.23 -5.28 -14.67
CA ARG A 123 -8.83 -5.02 -16.00
C ARG A 123 -9.50 -6.24 -16.66
N PRO A 124 -8.91 -7.45 -16.66
CA PRO A 124 -9.52 -8.60 -17.35
C PRO A 124 -10.87 -9.06 -16.78
N ARG A 125 -11.25 -8.58 -15.58
CA ARG A 125 -12.51 -8.96 -14.91
C ARG A 125 -13.63 -7.94 -15.08
N LEU A 126 -13.36 -6.83 -15.76
CA LEU A 126 -14.29 -5.74 -15.95
C LEU A 126 -14.53 -5.52 -17.44
N SER A 127 -15.73 -5.05 -17.80
CA SER A 127 -15.95 -4.52 -19.14
C SER A 127 -15.08 -3.27 -19.34
N ASP A 128 -14.73 -2.97 -20.59
CA ASP A 128 -13.94 -1.76 -20.91
C ASP A 128 -14.61 -0.46 -20.44
N GLU A 129 -15.94 -0.44 -20.36
CA GLU A 129 -16.69 0.69 -19.84
C GLU A 129 -16.54 0.84 -18.32
N ARG A 130 -16.66 -0.28 -17.59
CA ARG A 130 -16.48 -0.29 -16.13
C ARG A 130 -15.04 0.01 -15.74
N TRP A 131 -14.07 -0.56 -16.46
CA TRP A 131 -12.66 -0.24 -16.28
C TRP A 131 -12.38 1.26 -16.47
N ARG A 132 -12.90 1.86 -17.55
CA ARG A 132 -12.73 3.31 -17.80
C ARG A 132 -13.35 4.14 -16.69
N ARG A 133 -14.55 3.81 -16.25
CA ARG A 133 -15.25 4.51 -15.16
C ARG A 133 -14.50 4.43 -13.84
N ASP A 134 -14.09 3.23 -13.45
CA ASP A 134 -13.42 2.98 -12.17
C ASP A 134 -12.04 3.65 -12.14
N THR A 135 -11.29 3.58 -13.24
CA THR A 135 -9.99 4.25 -13.36
C THR A 135 -10.14 5.78 -13.39
N GLN A 136 -11.17 6.30 -14.04
CA GLN A 136 -11.46 7.74 -14.04
C GLN A 136 -11.86 8.23 -12.64
N THR A 137 -12.58 7.41 -11.88
CA THR A 137 -12.94 7.72 -10.48
C THR A 137 -11.69 7.82 -9.61
N ASP A 138 -10.77 6.86 -9.72
CA ASP A 138 -9.49 6.90 -9.01
C ASP A 138 -8.65 8.14 -9.36
N VAL A 139 -8.60 8.53 -10.63
CA VAL A 139 -7.90 9.76 -11.07
C VAL A 139 -8.52 11.00 -10.43
N VAL A 140 -9.85 11.14 -10.46
CA VAL A 140 -10.55 12.28 -9.85
C VAL A 140 -10.30 12.34 -8.35
N LEU A 141 -10.28 11.19 -7.66
CA LEU A 141 -10.01 11.13 -6.22
C LEU A 141 -8.56 11.51 -5.90
N LEU A 142 -7.59 11.07 -6.71
CA LEU A 142 -6.19 11.50 -6.58
C LEU A 142 -6.04 13.00 -6.78
N ASP A 143 -6.61 13.56 -7.84
CA ASP A 143 -6.53 15.00 -8.13
C ASP A 143 -7.15 15.82 -7.00
N ALA A 144 -8.29 15.39 -6.46
CA ALA A 144 -8.93 16.04 -5.31
C ALA A 144 -8.04 15.99 -4.05
N MET A 145 -7.37 14.87 -3.79
CA MET A 145 -6.44 14.74 -2.67
C MET A 145 -5.22 15.66 -2.81
N PHE A 146 -4.65 15.76 -4.01
CA PHE A 146 -3.52 16.67 -4.26
C PHE A 146 -3.94 18.14 -4.11
N ALA A 147 -5.10 18.52 -4.64
CA ALA A 147 -5.61 19.89 -4.52
C ALA A 147 -5.88 20.30 -3.06
N ASP A 148 -6.36 19.38 -2.23
CA ASP A 148 -6.58 19.64 -0.80
C ASP A 148 -5.25 19.73 -0.03
N ALA A 149 -4.27 18.87 -0.34
CA ALA A 149 -2.93 18.95 0.24
C ALA A 149 -2.24 20.30 -0.07
N ASP A 150 -2.29 20.76 -1.31
CA ASP A 150 -1.75 22.05 -1.74
C ASP A 150 -2.42 23.22 -0.99
N SER A 151 -3.75 23.17 -0.82
CA SER A 151 -4.52 24.20 -0.12
C SER A 151 -4.16 24.30 1.38
N ARG A 152 -3.84 23.16 2.00
CA ARG A 152 -3.40 23.09 3.40
C ARG A 152 -1.97 23.62 3.59
N GLU A 153 -1.07 23.45 2.62
CA GLU A 153 0.28 24.03 2.68
C GLU A 153 0.24 25.57 2.59
N VAL A 154 -0.57 26.13 1.69
CA VAL A 154 -0.73 27.58 1.54
C VAL A 154 -1.26 28.22 2.83
N SER A 155 -2.12 27.51 3.57
CA SER A 155 -2.66 27.99 4.85
C SER A 155 -1.65 27.97 6.01
N ARG A 156 -0.59 27.17 5.91
CA ARG A 156 0.45 27.03 6.96
C ARG A 156 1.61 27.99 6.79
N HIS A 157 1.77 28.59 5.61
CA HIS A 157 2.71 29.67 5.35
C HIS A 157 1.94 30.96 5.06
N PRO A 158 1.51 31.71 6.10
CA PRO A 158 0.93 33.02 5.87
C PRO A 158 1.92 33.88 5.09
N ALA A 159 1.40 34.60 4.09
CA ALA A 159 2.20 35.46 3.23
C ALA A 159 3.12 36.35 4.07
N PRO A 160 4.40 36.51 3.69
CA PRO A 160 5.30 37.42 4.40
C PRO A 160 4.63 38.80 4.45
N SER A 161 4.41 39.30 5.66
CA SER A 161 3.82 40.61 5.90
C SER A 161 4.65 41.65 5.14
N CYS A 162 4.03 42.30 4.17
CA CYS A 162 4.66 43.39 3.42
C CYS A 162 5.16 44.44 4.41
N PRO A 163 6.46 44.81 4.38
CA PRO A 163 6.94 45.94 5.16
C PRO A 163 6.36 47.24 4.58
N ASP A 164 5.87 48.09 5.48
CA ASP A 164 5.36 49.44 5.21
C ASP A 164 6.42 50.38 4.58
#